data_AF-A0A535FDW6-F1
#
_entry.id   AF-A0A535FDW6-F1
#
_cell.length_a   1.000
_cell.length_b   1.000
_cell.length_c   1.000
_cell.angle_alpha   90.00
_cell.angle_beta   90.00
_cell.angle_gamma   90.00
#
_symmetry.space_group_name_H-M   'P 1'
#
loop_
_entity.id
_entity.type
_entity.pdbx_description
1 polymer ?
#
loop_
_entity_poly.entity_id
_entity_poly.type
_entity_poly.pdbx_seq_one_letter_code
_entity_poly.pdbx_strand_id
1 'polypeptide(L)'
;MGVGFKHAHQQGFSTTQFMVMGLIERCQASDGEPCTISGIASRLGIDPTTVVRTVDSLEKRGLVERRRDRQDRRQVFVEFTDAGRAALLETHQQFIARVRAIFLAMSAEGRTSLLSGLEEFIKVGLEIQEAPVELNP
;
A
#
# COMPACT_ATOMS: atom_id res chain seq x y z
N MET A 1 -17.32 11.88 -20.22
CA MET A 1 -15.88 12.24 -20.27
C MET A 1 -15.14 11.40 -19.25
N GLY A 2 -14.44 10.35 -19.71
CA GLY A 2 -13.71 9.47 -18.81
C GLY A 2 -12.44 10.16 -18.30
N VAL A 3 -12.35 10.37 -16.99
CA VAL A 3 -11.13 10.88 -16.35
C VAL A 3 -10.11 9.75 -16.37
N GLY A 4 -9.41 9.61 -17.50
CA GLY A 4 -8.32 8.67 -17.64
C GLY A 4 -7.15 9.14 -16.78
N PHE A 5 -6.86 8.42 -15.70
CA PHE A 5 -5.63 8.53 -14.90
C PHE A 5 -4.38 8.08 -15.67
N LYS A 6 -4.30 8.37 -16.96
CA LYS A 6 -3.08 8.16 -17.74
C LYS A 6 -2.13 9.32 -17.43
N HIS A 7 -0.88 8.99 -17.15
CA HIS A 7 0.27 9.86 -16.83
C HIS A 7 0.49 10.16 -15.34
N ALA A 8 1.16 9.21 -14.67
CA ALA A 8 2.25 9.49 -13.74
C ALA A 8 3.16 8.25 -13.72
N HIS A 9 4.01 8.14 -14.73
CA HIS A 9 5.03 7.09 -14.82
C HIS A 9 6.37 7.76 -14.61
N GLN A 10 6.95 7.59 -13.42
CA GLN A 10 8.41 7.57 -13.31
C GLN A 10 8.89 6.21 -12.76
N GLN A 11 8.05 5.46 -12.03
CA GLN A 11 8.32 4.05 -11.68
C GLN A 11 7.16 3.06 -11.97
N GLY A 12 5.97 3.52 -12.35
CA GLY A 12 4.90 2.67 -12.89
C GLY A 12 4.32 1.61 -11.96
N PHE A 13 4.25 1.86 -10.65
CA PHE A 13 3.68 0.90 -9.72
C PHE A 13 2.15 0.86 -9.81
N SER A 14 1.58 -0.34 -9.78
CA SER A 14 0.14 -0.50 -9.57
C SER A 14 -0.24 -0.13 -8.13
N THR A 15 -1.53 0.17 -7.89
CA THR A 15 -2.04 0.41 -6.54
C THR A 15 -1.72 -0.74 -5.59
N THR A 16 -1.87 -1.99 -6.05
CA THR A 16 -1.53 -3.18 -5.26
C THR A 16 -0.04 -3.25 -4.91
N GLN A 17 0.85 -2.93 -5.85
CA GLN A 17 2.29 -2.85 -5.58
C GLN A 17 2.59 -1.81 -4.51
N PHE A 18 1.99 -0.62 -4.62
CA PHE A 18 2.16 0.44 -3.63
C PHE A 18 1.66 0.01 -2.24
N MET A 19 0.48 -0.61 -2.15
CA MET A 19 -0.07 -1.09 -0.88
C MET A 19 0.79 -2.20 -0.24
N VAL A 20 1.28 -3.15 -1.04
CA VAL A 20 2.19 -4.21 -0.58
C VAL A 20 3.51 -3.61 -0.09
N MET A 21 4.10 -2.68 -0.83
CA MET A 21 5.32 -1.99 -0.44
C MET A 21 5.16 -1.23 0.89
N GLY A 22 4.06 -0.50 1.07
CA GLY A 22 3.78 0.21 2.33
C GLY A 22 3.57 -0.73 3.54
N LEU A 23 3.08 -1.96 3.32
CA LEU A 23 3.02 -2.96 4.39
C LEU A 23 4.39 -3.54 4.73
N ILE A 24 5.24 -3.79 3.73
CA ILE A 24 6.62 -4.23 3.95
C ILE A 24 7.38 -3.21 4.80
N GLU A 25 7.23 -1.92 4.50
CA GLU A 25 7.83 -0.83 5.28
C GLU A 25 7.36 -0.85 6.74
N ARG A 26 6.04 -0.97 6.97
CA ARG A 26 5.47 -1.03 8.33
C ARG A 26 5.93 -2.24 9.13
N CYS A 27 6.04 -3.41 8.49
CA CYS A 27 6.59 -4.60 9.13
C CYS A 27 8.05 -4.37 9.55
N GLN A 28 8.86 -3.78 8.67
CA GLN A 28 10.29 -3.56 8.93
C GLN A 28 10.56 -2.44 9.93
N ALA A 29 9.65 -1.48 10.07
CA ALA A 29 9.73 -0.42 11.07
C ALA A 29 9.29 -0.87 12.48
N SER A 30 8.54 -1.97 12.58
CA SER A 30 8.12 -2.55 13.86
C SER A 30 9.14 -3.63 14.26
N ASP A 31 9.81 -3.46 15.40
CA ASP A 31 10.90 -4.33 15.92
C ASP A 31 10.55 -5.81 16.20
N GLY A 32 9.51 -6.39 15.60
CA GLY A 32 9.12 -7.76 15.94
C GLY A 32 8.17 -8.50 15.01
N GLU A 33 7.71 -7.95 13.89
CA GLU A 33 6.73 -8.65 13.04
C GLU A 33 7.30 -9.00 11.66
N PRO A 34 7.57 -10.30 11.39
CA PRO A 34 8.09 -10.72 10.10
C PRO A 34 7.08 -10.45 8.98
N CYS A 35 7.53 -9.79 7.91
CA CYS A 35 6.64 -9.52 6.77
C CYS A 35 6.53 -10.75 5.87
N THR A 36 5.49 -11.55 6.09
CA THR A 36 5.20 -12.75 5.32
C THR A 36 4.18 -12.49 4.22
N ILE A 37 4.22 -13.27 3.13
CA ILE A 37 3.21 -13.23 2.06
C ILE A 37 1.79 -13.39 2.63
N SER A 38 1.60 -14.33 3.56
CA SER A 38 0.31 -14.59 4.22
C SER A 38 -0.12 -13.42 5.09
N GLY A 39 0.79 -12.81 5.85
CA GLY A 39 0.51 -11.64 6.65
C GLY A 39 0.10 -10.44 5.79
N ILE A 40 0.80 -10.21 4.67
CA ILE A 40 0.46 -9.14 3.71
C ILE A 40 -0.93 -9.40 3.11
N ALA A 41 -1.22 -10.63 2.68
CA ALA A 41 -2.52 -11.00 2.11
C ALA A 41 -3.67 -10.76 3.10
N SER A 42 -3.49 -11.21 4.35
CA SER A 42 -4.48 -11.04 5.42
C SER A 42 -4.74 -9.57 5.73
N ARG A 43 -3.69 -8.74 5.80
CA ARG A 43 -3.82 -7.30 6.11
C ARG A 43 -4.45 -6.50 4.99
N LEU A 44 -4.25 -6.91 3.73
CA LEU A 44 -4.87 -6.26 2.58
C LEU A 44 -6.25 -6.83 2.23
N GLY A 45 -6.66 -7.96 2.82
CA GLY A 45 -7.90 -8.65 2.46
C GLY A 45 -7.91 -9.13 1.00
N ILE A 46 -6.75 -9.52 0.45
CA ILE A 46 -6.62 -9.98 -0.94
C ILE A 46 -6.07 -11.40 -1.02
N ASP A 47 -6.30 -12.05 -2.16
CA ASP A 47 -5.84 -13.41 -2.41
C ASP A 47 -4.30 -13.52 -2.33
N PRO A 48 -3.74 -14.51 -1.60
CA PRO A 48 -2.29 -14.71 -1.47
C PRO A 48 -1.56 -14.84 -2.82
N THR A 49 -2.19 -15.40 -3.85
CA THR A 49 -1.59 -15.49 -5.20
C THR A 49 -1.38 -14.11 -5.83
N THR A 50 -2.25 -13.14 -5.50
CA THR A 50 -2.09 -11.74 -5.93
C THR A 50 -0.86 -11.13 -5.25
N VAL A 51 -0.66 -11.40 -3.95
CA VAL A 51 0.54 -10.95 -3.23
C VAL A 51 1.78 -11.62 -3.79
N VAL A 52 1.77 -12.93 -4.05
CA VAL A 52 2.89 -13.64 -4.67
C VAL A 52 3.29 -13.00 -5.99
N ARG A 53 2.33 -12.80 -6.91
CA ARG A 53 2.58 -12.14 -8.21
C ARG A 53 3.11 -10.71 -8.05
N THR A 54 2.61 -9.99 -7.06
CA THR A 54 3.06 -8.62 -6.75
C THR A 54 4.52 -8.63 -6.29
N VAL A 55 4.85 -9.49 -5.32
CA VAL A 55 6.21 -9.64 -4.80
C VAL A 55 7.16 -10.18 -5.88
N ASP A 56 6.71 -11.10 -6.75
CA ASP A 56 7.50 -11.58 -7.90
C ASP A 56 7.89 -10.43 -8.81
N SER A 57 6.92 -9.55 -9.11
CA SER A 57 7.17 -8.38 -9.94
C SER A 57 8.11 -7.37 -9.28
N LEU A 58 8.07 -7.23 -7.96
CA LEU A 58 8.97 -6.33 -7.22
C LEU A 58 10.38 -6.91 -7.11
N GLU A 59 10.50 -8.22 -6.91
CA GLU A 59 11.77 -8.95 -6.84
C GLU A 59 12.48 -8.93 -8.20
N LYS A 60 11.75 -9.15 -9.30
CA LYS A 60 12.28 -9.01 -10.67
C LYS A 60 12.84 -7.62 -10.98
N ARG A 61 12.37 -6.59 -10.26
CA ARG A 61 12.86 -5.21 -10.36
C ARG A 61 14.00 -4.91 -9.39
N GLY A 62 14.44 -5.89 -8.60
CA GLY A 62 15.48 -5.73 -7.59
C GLY A 62 15.06 -4.90 -6.38
N LEU A 63 13.75 -4.73 -6.14
CA LEU A 63 13.23 -3.86 -5.09
C LEU A 63 13.00 -4.61 -3.78
N VAL A 64 12.73 -5.90 -3.85
CA VAL A 64 12.55 -6.74 -2.66
C VAL A 64 13.34 -8.03 -2.84
N GLU A 65 13.65 -8.68 -1.74
CA GLU A 65 14.20 -10.02 -1.69
C GLU A 65 13.35 -10.92 -0.80
N ARG A 66 13.32 -12.21 -1.14
CA ARG A 66 12.64 -13.22 -0.34
C ARG A 66 13.62 -14.03 0.47
N ARG A 67 13.34 -14.16 1.76
CA ARG A 67 14.06 -15.07 2.65
C ARG A 67 13.10 -16.15 3.12
N ARG A 68 13.41 -17.41 2.84
CA ARG A 68 12.71 -18.54 3.45
C ARG A 68 13.18 -18.69 4.89
N ASP A 69 12.25 -18.94 5.80
CA ASP A 69 12.61 -19.26 7.17
C ASP A 69 13.41 -20.58 7.21
N ARG A 70 14.40 -20.63 8.10
CA ARG A 70 15.19 -21.83 8.39
C ARG A 70 14.41 -22.83 9.25
N GLN A 71 13.46 -22.36 10.08
CA GLN A 71 12.67 -23.20 10.98
C GLN A 71 11.37 -23.69 10.35
N ASP A 72 10.59 -22.79 9.72
CA ASP A 72 9.41 -23.17 8.94
C ASP A 72 9.50 -22.75 7.47
N ARG A 73 9.93 -23.66 6.59
CA ARG A 73 10.05 -23.41 5.14
C ARG A 73 8.75 -22.99 4.45
N ARG A 74 7.59 -23.10 5.12
CA ARG A 74 6.30 -22.60 4.62
C ARG A 74 6.20 -21.08 4.72
N GLN A 75 6.99 -20.44 5.60
CA GLN A 75 7.04 -19.00 5.71
C GLN A 75 8.07 -18.40 4.74
N VAL A 76 7.58 -17.46 3.93
CA VAL A 76 8.38 -16.67 3.00
C VAL A 76 8.33 -15.22 3.47
N PHE A 77 9.46 -14.75 3.99
CA PHE A 77 9.64 -13.36 4.37
C PHE A 77 9.99 -12.52 3.15
N VAL A 78 9.54 -11.28 3.16
CA VAL A 78 9.79 -10.29 2.11
C VAL A 78 10.45 -9.08 2.76
N GLU A 79 11.60 -8.69 2.24
CA GLU A 79 12.38 -7.55 2.74
C GLU A 79 12.71 -6.59 1.60
N PHE A 80 12.74 -5.29 1.88
CA PHE A 80 13.24 -4.33 0.90
C PHE A 80 14.76 -4.42 0.72
N THR A 81 15.19 -4.30 -0.53
CA THR A 81 16.56 -3.90 -0.85
C THR A 81 16.71 -2.39 -0.63
N ASP A 82 17.95 -1.88 -0.68
CA ASP A 82 18.19 -0.43 -0.65
C ASP A 82 17.51 0.30 -1.82
N ALA A 83 17.54 -0.31 -3.01
CA ALA A 83 16.84 0.21 -4.18
C ALA A 83 15.31 0.21 -3.97
N GLY A 84 14.76 -0.79 -3.29
CA GLY A 84 13.37 -0.84 -2.90
C GLY A 84 12.95 0.29 -1.97
N ARG A 85 13.75 0.55 -0.93
CA ARG A 85 13.53 1.67 -0.01
C ARG A 85 13.55 3.02 -0.73
N ALA A 86 14.54 3.23 -1.60
CA ALA A 86 14.64 4.45 -2.40
C ALA A 86 13.43 4.63 -3.33
N ALA A 87 13.02 3.56 -4.02
CA ALA A 87 11.87 3.59 -4.92
C ALA A 87 10.54 3.85 -4.18
N LEU A 88 10.37 3.31 -2.97
CA LEU A 88 9.20 3.59 -2.13
C LEU A 88 9.13 5.07 -1.77
N LEU A 89 10.25 5.63 -1.30
CA LEU A 89 10.35 7.04 -0.94
C LEU A 89 10.01 7.96 -2.12
N GLU A 90 10.60 7.68 -3.30
CA GLU A 90 10.31 8.41 -4.53
C GLU A 90 8.82 8.35 -4.89
N THR A 91 8.23 7.15 -4.81
CA THR A 91 6.81 6.95 -5.12
C THR A 91 5.89 7.70 -4.15
N HIS A 92 6.22 7.69 -2.86
CA HIS A 92 5.50 8.47 -1.84
C HIS A 92 5.54 9.97 -2.14
N GLN A 93 6.72 10.50 -2.47
CA GLN A 93 6.90 11.91 -2.81
C GLN A 93 6.07 12.29 -4.04
N GLN A 94 6.08 11.46 -5.08
CA GLN A 94 5.28 11.68 -6.29
C GLN A 94 3.78 11.65 -6.01
N PHE A 95 3.32 10.70 -5.19
CA PHE A 95 1.92 10.61 -4.79
C PHE A 95 1.48 11.87 -4.04
N ILE A 96 2.24 12.30 -3.03
CA ILE A 96 1.96 13.51 -2.26
C ILE A 96 1.95 14.74 -3.16
N ALA A 97 2.94 14.89 -4.04
CA ALA A 97 3.00 16.01 -4.98
C ALA A 97 1.77 16.06 -5.89
N ARG A 98 1.32 14.89 -6.39
CA ARG A 98 0.13 14.79 -7.24
C ARG A 98 -1.15 15.13 -6.48
N VAL A 99 -1.35 14.57 -5.30
CA VAL A 99 -2.50 14.88 -4.44
C VAL A 99 -2.53 16.36 -4.09
N ARG A 100 -1.37 16.95 -3.75
CA ARG A 100 -1.24 18.38 -3.47
C ARG A 100 -1.61 19.23 -4.68
N ALA A 101 -1.15 18.87 -5.88
CA ALA A 101 -1.49 19.60 -7.10
C ALA A 101 -2.99 19.57 -7.39
N ILE A 102 -3.63 18.40 -7.22
CA ILE A 102 -5.09 18.25 -7.35
C ILE A 102 -5.79 19.15 -6.33
N PHE A 103 -5.39 19.07 -5.05
CA PHE A 103 -5.98 19.86 -3.98
C PHE A 103 -5.86 21.37 -4.23
N LEU A 104 -4.71 21.84 -4.71
CA LEU A 104 -4.51 23.26 -5.04
C LEU A 104 -5.30 23.72 -6.27
N ALA A 105 -5.62 22.82 -7.19
CA ALA A 105 -6.45 23.12 -8.37
C ALA A 105 -7.96 23.13 -8.06
N MET A 106 -8.38 22.65 -6.89
CA MET A 106 -9.77 22.67 -6.46
C MET A 106 -10.22 24.05 -6.02
N SER A 107 -11.52 24.33 -6.18
CA SER A 107 -12.14 25.53 -5.59
C SER A 107 -12.03 25.50 -4.06
N ALA A 108 -12.16 26.66 -3.41
CA ALA A 108 -12.20 26.74 -1.95
C ALA A 108 -13.37 25.91 -1.38
N GLU A 109 -14.55 26.00 -1.99
CA GLU A 109 -15.73 25.22 -1.60
C GLU A 109 -15.48 23.72 -1.75
N GLY A 110 -14.95 23.26 -2.88
CA GLY A 110 -14.67 21.85 -3.11
C GLY A 110 -13.66 21.28 -2.12
N ARG A 111 -12.66 22.07 -1.71
CA ARG A 111 -11.70 21.67 -0.67
C ARG A 111 -12.38 21.51 0.69
N THR A 112 -13.25 22.44 1.06
CA THR A 112 -14.02 22.36 2.32
C THR A 112 -14.92 21.12 2.32
N SER A 113 -15.69 20.89 1.24
CA SER A 113 -16.57 19.72 1.14
C SER A 113 -15.80 18.40 1.20
N LEU A 114 -14.64 18.31 0.52
CA LEU A 114 -13.80 17.12 0.58
C LEU A 114 -13.27 16.88 2.00
N LEU A 115 -12.83 17.93 2.69
CA LEU A 115 -12.35 17.82 4.07
C LEU A 115 -13.46 17.31 5.00
N SER A 116 -14.66 17.90 4.92
CA SER A 116 -15.80 17.46 5.74
C SER A 116 -16.18 16.00 5.46
N GLY A 117 -16.20 15.59 4.19
CA GLY A 117 -16.48 14.19 3.83
C GLY A 117 -15.40 13.22 4.32
N LEU A 118 -14.12 13.61 4.28
CA LEU A 118 -13.03 12.80 4.82
C LEU A 118 -13.07 12.70 6.35
N GLU A 119 -13.41 13.78 7.04
CA GLU A 119 -13.59 13.79 8.50
C GLU A 119 -14.72 12.83 8.92
N GLU A 120 -15.86 12.88 8.24
CA GLU A 120 -16.98 11.96 8.44
C GLU A 120 -16.55 10.52 8.17
N PHE A 121 -15.88 10.26 7.04
CA PHE A 121 -15.40 8.94 6.67
C PHE A 121 -14.45 8.35 7.72
N ILE A 122 -13.49 9.14 8.21
CA ILE A 122 -12.53 8.69 9.23
C ILE A 122 -13.26 8.39 10.54
N LYS A 123 -14.18 9.26 10.97
CA LYS A 123 -14.97 9.06 12.18
C LYS A 123 -15.74 7.73 12.13
N VAL A 124 -16.49 7.50 11.04
CA VAL A 124 -17.24 6.26 10.84
C VAL A 124 -16.31 5.05 10.73
N GLY A 125 -15.18 5.19 10.03
CA GLY A 125 -14.20 4.11 9.87
C GLY A 125 -13.57 3.65 11.19
N LEU A 126 -13.31 4.57 12.12
CA LEU A 126 -12.82 4.26 13.46
C LEU A 126 -13.89 3.56 14.31
N GLU A 127 -15.15 3.99 14.21
CA GLU A 127 -16.29 3.37 14.89
C GLU A 127 -16.53 1.93 14.41
N ILE A 128 -16.33 1.65 13.11
CA ILE A 128 -16.45 0.30 12.54
C ILE A 128 -15.27 -0.61 12.95
N GLN A 129 -14.07 -0.06 13.17
CA GLN A 129 -12.91 -0.86 13.60
C GLN A 129 -13.07 -1.47 15.01
N GLU A 130 -13.96 -0.92 15.84
CA GLU A 130 -14.29 -1.44 17.18
C GLU A 130 -15.41 -2.50 17.17
N ALA A 131 -16.14 -2.66 16.06
CA ALA A 131 -17.20 -3.65 15.90
C ALA A 131 -16.76 -4.76 14.93
N PRO A 132 -17.00 -6.05 15.24
CA PRO A 132 -16.71 -7.12 14.27
C PRO A 132 -17.55 -6.91 13.02
N VAL A 133 -16.89 -6.62 11.89
CA VAL A 133 -17.58 -6.53 10.60
C VAL A 133 -17.98 -7.94 10.19
N GLU A 134 -19.24 -8.31 10.42
CA GLU A 134 -19.86 -9.46 9.76
C GLU A 134 -20.00 -9.14 8.26
N LEU A 135 -19.02 -9.58 7.48
CA LEU A 135 -19.13 -9.64 6.03
C LEU A 135 -20.12 -10.75 5.68
N ASN A 136 -21.40 -10.40 5.50
CA ASN A 136 -22.41 -11.32 4.99
C ASN A 136 -22.16 -11.60 3.48
N PRO A 137 -22.38 -12.83 3.00
CA PRO A 137 -21.88 -13.33 1.72
C PRO A 137 -22.57 -12.77 0.48
#